data_AF-A0AB39I4E4-F1
#
_entry.id   AF-A0AB39I4E4-F1
#
_cell.length_a   1.000
_cell.length_b   1.000
_cell.length_c   1.000
_cell.angle_alpha   90.00
_cell.angle_beta   90.00
_cell.angle_gamma   90.00
#
_symmetry.space_group_name_H-M   'P 1'
#
loop_
_entity.id
_entity.type
_entity.pdbx_description
1 polymer ?
#
loop_
_entity_poly.entity_id
_entity_poly.type
_entity_poly.pdbx_seq_one_letter_code
_entity_poly.pdbx_strand_id
1 'polypeptide(L)'
;MTMNNFGNITAHGTRYLYPERPPQDLFWIDQNGHTNYWCSVQGGTSGTSNSPRTDSRQTLPGSAESFNWVRGSAKHSMTGRVRVEVAPSKGKVIVGQIHGLNAPNPFLMVIWWNGVVRIDARDRPGSTTRTLLKKAIPLGQPKVARL
;
A
#
# COMPACT_ATOMS: atom_id res chain seq x y z
N MET A 1 -16.12 -2.27 -19.58
CA MET A 1 -16.00 -1.90 -18.16
C MET A 1 -14.60 -2.25 -17.68
N THR A 2 -13.79 -1.25 -17.38
CA THR A 2 -12.49 -1.44 -16.72
C THR A 2 -12.76 -1.94 -15.29
N MET A 3 -12.35 -3.18 -14.99
CA MET A 3 -12.49 -3.72 -13.63
C MET A 3 -11.56 -2.97 -12.67
N ASN A 4 -12.15 -2.09 -11.85
CA ASN A 4 -11.48 -1.39 -10.76
C ASN A 4 -11.18 -2.34 -9.60
N ASN A 5 -10.15 -3.17 -9.75
CA ASN A 5 -9.83 -4.29 -8.86
C ASN A 5 -9.02 -3.87 -7.61
N PHE A 6 -9.40 -2.76 -6.97
CA PHE A 6 -8.68 -2.21 -5.81
C PHE A 6 -9.03 -2.90 -4.48
N GLY A 7 -9.93 -3.88 -4.51
CA GLY A 7 -10.46 -4.58 -3.34
C GLY A 7 -11.03 -3.62 -2.29
N ASN A 8 -10.93 -4.03 -1.02
CA ASN A 8 -11.30 -3.20 0.12
C ASN A 8 -10.29 -2.06 0.29
N ILE A 9 -10.72 -0.90 0.77
CA ILE A 9 -9.85 0.25 1.04
C ILE A 9 -9.97 0.64 2.51
N THR A 10 -8.85 0.94 3.16
CA THR A 10 -8.86 1.62 4.45
C THR A 10 -8.39 3.04 4.26
N ALA A 11 -9.21 4.04 4.60
CA ALA A 11 -8.86 5.45 4.51
C ALA A 11 -9.17 6.15 5.85
N HIS A 12 -8.15 6.78 6.43
CA HIS A 12 -8.25 7.56 7.69
C HIS A 12 -8.91 6.77 8.83
N GLY A 13 -8.60 5.48 8.94
CA GLY A 13 -9.11 4.59 9.98
C GLY A 13 -10.44 3.89 9.63
N THR A 14 -11.17 4.40 8.64
CA THR A 14 -12.42 3.79 8.16
C THR A 14 -12.13 2.74 7.10
N ARG A 15 -12.79 1.58 7.19
CA ARG A 15 -12.70 0.51 6.21
C ARG A 15 -13.93 0.51 5.29
N TYR A 16 -13.69 0.61 4.00
CA TYR A 16 -14.68 0.58 2.93
C TYR A 16 -14.60 -0.80 2.25
N LEU A 17 -15.72 -1.52 2.25
CA LEU A 17 -15.79 -2.86 1.65
C LEU A 17 -16.21 -2.75 0.18
N TYR A 18 -15.56 -3.50 -0.71
CA TYR A 18 -15.94 -3.48 -2.13
C TYR A 18 -17.46 -3.73 -2.32
N PRO A 19 -18.18 -2.94 -3.13
CA PRO A 19 -17.69 -1.91 -4.06
C PRO A 19 -17.63 -0.48 -3.48
N GLU A 20 -17.91 -0.30 -2.18
CA GLU A 20 -17.87 1.00 -1.51
C GLU A 20 -16.52 1.70 -1.69
N ARG A 21 -16.56 3.03 -1.81
CA ARG A 21 -15.37 3.87 -2.01
C ARG A 21 -15.26 4.91 -0.90
N PRO A 22 -14.02 5.25 -0.47
CA PRO A 22 -13.80 6.44 0.32
C PRO A 22 -14.25 7.70 -0.43
N PRO A 23 -14.41 8.82 0.30
CA PRO A 23 -14.54 10.15 -0.29
C PRO A 23 -13.50 10.43 -1.39
N GLN A 24 -13.90 11.18 -2.42
CA GLN A 24 -13.08 11.41 -3.62
C GLN A 24 -11.80 12.24 -3.36
N ASP A 25 -11.75 12.98 -2.25
CA ASP A 25 -10.56 13.69 -1.79
C ASP A 25 -9.52 12.74 -1.15
N LEU A 26 -9.89 11.51 -0.81
CA LEU A 26 -9.00 10.49 -0.27
C LEU A 26 -8.61 9.44 -1.31
N PHE A 27 -9.52 9.11 -2.22
CA PHE A 27 -9.31 8.09 -3.25
C PHE A 27 -10.09 8.42 -4.52
N TRP A 28 -9.38 8.63 -5.64
CA TRP A 28 -10.01 8.93 -6.93
C TRP A 28 -9.24 8.36 -8.11
N ILE A 29 -9.92 8.30 -9.26
CA ILE A 29 -9.29 8.03 -10.55
C ILE A 29 -9.28 9.35 -11.32
N ASP A 30 -8.11 9.79 -11.78
CA ASP A 30 -8.00 11.03 -12.56
C ASP A 30 -8.42 10.83 -14.03
N GLN A 31 -8.44 11.93 -14.79
CA GLN A 31 -8.80 11.92 -16.22
C GLN A 31 -7.86 11.07 -17.09
N ASN A 32 -6.66 10.77 -16.60
CA ASN A 32 -5.67 9.91 -17.28
C ASN A 32 -5.77 8.44 -16.83
N GLY A 33 -6.74 8.11 -15.97
CA GLY A 33 -6.92 6.76 -15.45
C GLY A 33 -5.96 6.38 -14.32
N HIS A 34 -5.20 7.33 -13.76
CA HIS A 34 -4.37 7.03 -12.58
C HIS A 34 -5.23 6.93 -11.33
N THR A 35 -4.96 5.91 -10.52
CA THR A 35 -5.55 5.79 -9.18
C THR A 35 -4.71 6.56 -8.18
N ASN A 36 -5.34 7.53 -7.53
CA ASN A 36 -4.71 8.43 -6.58
C ASN A 36 -5.16 8.09 -5.17
N TYR A 37 -4.20 8.11 -4.25
CA TYR A 37 -4.41 7.89 -2.82
C TYR A 37 -3.90 9.11 -2.09
N TRP A 38 -4.76 9.75 -1.30
CA TRP A 38 -4.41 10.87 -0.45
C TRP A 38 -4.67 10.53 1.00
N CYS A 39 -3.72 10.89 1.86
CA CYS A 39 -3.83 10.66 3.29
C CYS A 39 -3.21 11.83 4.07
N SER A 40 -3.99 12.38 5.00
CA SER A 40 -3.53 13.43 5.90
C SER A 40 -2.83 12.82 7.12
N VAL A 41 -1.79 13.49 7.63
CA VAL A 41 -1.14 13.07 8.89
C VAL A 41 -2.04 13.25 10.11
N GLN A 42 -3.09 14.05 10.00
CA GLN A 42 -4.15 14.21 11.00
C GLN A 42 -5.28 13.17 10.83
N GLY A 43 -5.20 12.29 9.83
CA GLY A 43 -6.20 11.26 9.60
C GLY A 43 -6.24 10.23 10.74
N GLY A 44 -7.36 9.51 10.85
CA GLY A 44 -7.51 8.42 11.80
C GLY A 44 -6.62 7.21 11.49
N THR A 45 -6.36 6.40 12.52
CA THR A 45 -5.65 5.12 12.43
C THR A 45 -6.59 3.95 12.67
N SER A 46 -6.23 2.76 12.19
CA SER A 46 -6.98 1.53 12.47
C SER A 46 -6.08 0.31 12.52
N GLY A 47 -6.55 -0.75 13.20
CA GLY A 47 -5.82 -1.99 13.38
C GLY A 47 -4.51 -1.75 14.14
N THR A 48 -3.42 -2.34 13.65
CA THR A 48 -2.08 -2.27 14.26
C THR A 48 -1.21 -1.11 13.74
N SER A 49 -1.73 -0.24 12.87
CA SER A 49 -0.93 0.88 12.35
C SER A 49 -1.02 2.09 13.27
N ASN A 50 0.15 2.64 13.60
CA ASN A 50 0.30 3.90 14.32
C ASN A 50 0.37 5.13 13.38
N SER A 51 0.11 4.93 12.09
CA SER A 51 0.10 6.01 11.10
C SER A 51 -1.16 5.94 10.24
N PRO A 52 -1.75 7.08 9.87
CA PRO A 52 -2.91 7.12 9.01
C PRO A 52 -2.54 6.57 7.63
N ARG A 53 -3.55 6.05 6.94
CA ARG A 53 -3.40 5.44 5.62
C ARG A 53 -4.61 5.71 4.75
N THR A 54 -4.37 5.71 3.45
CA THR A 54 -5.35 5.40 2.42
C THR A 54 -4.73 4.27 1.61
N ASP A 55 -5.11 3.03 1.87
CA ASP A 55 -4.48 1.84 1.30
C ASP A 55 -5.51 0.80 0.83
N SER A 56 -5.16 0.10 -0.26
CA SER A 56 -5.94 -1.03 -0.78
C SER A 56 -5.49 -2.35 -0.16
N ARG A 57 -6.44 -3.26 0.04
CA ARG A 57 -6.22 -4.62 0.56
C ARG A 57 -6.72 -5.65 -0.45
N GLN A 58 -5.86 -6.60 -0.80
CA GLN A 58 -6.16 -7.63 -1.81
C GLN A 58 -7.41 -8.44 -1.45
N THR A 59 -8.34 -8.55 -2.40
CA THR A 59 -9.57 -9.35 -2.27
C THR A 59 -9.70 -10.32 -3.44
N LEU A 60 -10.68 -11.22 -3.37
CA LEU A 60 -11.13 -11.94 -4.56
C LEU A 60 -11.67 -10.93 -5.60
N PRO A 61 -11.50 -11.21 -6.90
CA PRO A 61 -12.00 -10.33 -7.96
C PRO A 61 -13.48 -10.01 -7.79
N GLY A 62 -13.83 -8.73 -7.82
CA GLY A 62 -15.22 -8.28 -7.71
C GLY A 62 -15.89 -8.55 -6.36
N SER A 63 -15.12 -8.78 -5.29
CA SER A 63 -15.65 -9.11 -3.95
C SER A 63 -14.95 -8.33 -2.84
N ALA A 64 -15.63 -8.20 -1.69
CA ALA A 64 -15.05 -7.71 -0.44
C ALA A 64 -14.28 -8.81 0.34
N GLU A 65 -14.36 -10.06 -0.12
CA GLU A 65 -13.73 -11.21 0.53
C GLU A 65 -12.20 -11.11 0.47
N SER A 66 -11.56 -11.22 1.63
CA SER A 66 -10.10 -11.12 1.73
C SER A 66 -9.41 -12.30 1.04
N PHE A 67 -8.55 -12.02 0.08
CA PHE A 67 -7.71 -13.04 -0.52
C PHE A 67 -6.37 -13.09 0.21
N ASN A 68 -6.03 -14.26 0.73
CA ASN A 68 -4.76 -14.54 1.41
C ASN A 68 -4.17 -15.82 0.85
N TRP A 69 -2.87 -15.99 0.98
CA TRP A 69 -2.17 -17.18 0.53
C TRP A 69 -1.22 -17.68 1.62
N VAL A 70 -1.02 -19.00 1.65
CA VAL A 70 -0.06 -19.64 2.56
C VAL A 70 1.35 -19.40 2.01
N ARG A 71 2.29 -19.04 2.89
CA ARG A 71 3.69 -18.85 2.51
C ARG A 71 4.23 -20.12 1.85
N GLY A 72 4.76 -19.98 0.62
CA GLY A 72 5.33 -21.09 -0.14
C GLY A 72 4.32 -21.92 -0.93
N SER A 73 3.01 -21.60 -0.89
CA SER A 73 2.01 -22.36 -1.64
C SER A 73 2.13 -22.20 -3.17
N ALA A 74 2.61 -21.04 -3.62
CA ALA A 74 2.83 -20.71 -5.02
C ALA A 74 3.77 -19.50 -5.15
N LYS A 75 4.08 -19.12 -6.39
CA LYS A 75 4.69 -17.83 -6.70
C LYS A 75 3.59 -16.77 -6.82
N HIS A 76 3.55 -15.85 -5.87
CA HIS A 76 2.66 -14.70 -5.87
C HIS A 76 3.44 -13.47 -6.30
N SER A 77 2.84 -12.59 -7.10
CA SER A 77 3.49 -11.32 -7.44
C SER A 77 2.49 -10.19 -7.62
N MET A 78 2.89 -8.98 -7.24
CA MET A 78 2.17 -7.74 -7.50
C MET A 78 3.08 -6.78 -8.25
N THR A 79 2.61 -6.22 -9.37
CA THR A 79 3.36 -5.23 -10.14
C THR A 79 2.55 -3.96 -10.27
N GLY A 80 3.18 -2.81 -10.08
CA GLY A 80 2.56 -1.51 -10.27
C GLY A 80 3.59 -0.44 -10.66
N ARG A 81 3.15 0.57 -11.40
CA ARG A 81 3.93 1.78 -11.67
C ARG A 81 3.43 2.87 -10.72
N VAL A 82 4.29 3.30 -9.80
CA VAL A 82 3.90 4.20 -8.71
C VAL A 82 4.85 5.41 -8.69
N ARG A 83 4.32 6.58 -8.31
CA ARG A 83 5.08 7.78 -7.94
C ARG A 83 4.52 8.36 -6.65
N VAL A 84 5.38 9.01 -5.87
CA VAL A 84 4.96 9.80 -4.71
C VAL A 84 5.00 11.26 -5.12
N GLU A 85 3.85 11.92 -5.12
CA GLU A 85 3.74 13.34 -5.52
C GLU A 85 4.06 14.27 -4.35
N VAL A 86 3.54 13.94 -3.18
CA VAL A 86 3.70 14.70 -1.94
C VAL A 86 3.98 13.73 -0.80
N ALA A 87 4.81 14.14 0.15
CA ALA A 87 5.14 13.38 1.34
C ALA A 87 4.89 14.22 2.60
N PRO A 88 4.59 13.60 3.75
CA PRO A 88 4.50 14.31 5.02
C PRO A 88 5.87 14.87 5.43
N SER A 89 5.93 15.74 6.43
CA SER A 89 7.20 16.34 6.91
C SER A 89 8.24 15.31 7.38
N LYS A 90 7.81 14.16 7.90
CA LYS A 90 8.69 13.03 8.23
C LYS A 90 9.27 12.32 6.99
N GLY A 91 8.71 12.62 5.82
CA GLY A 91 9.23 12.25 4.51
C GLY A 91 9.03 10.79 4.11
N LYS A 92 8.30 10.00 4.89
CA LYS A 92 8.13 8.56 4.69
C LYS A 92 6.71 8.21 4.24
N VAL A 93 6.59 7.45 3.16
CA VAL A 93 5.34 6.90 2.62
C VAL A 93 5.56 5.42 2.28
N ILE A 94 4.63 4.56 2.70
CA ILE A 94 4.63 3.14 2.31
C ILE A 94 3.69 2.98 1.11
N VAL A 95 4.22 2.50 -0.01
CA VAL A 95 3.49 2.44 -1.30
C VAL A 95 3.15 1.03 -1.75
N GLY A 96 3.56 0.02 -1.00
CA GLY A 96 3.25 -1.38 -1.27
C GLY A 96 3.69 -2.27 -0.13
N GLN A 97 2.95 -3.36 0.12
CA GLN A 97 3.20 -4.25 1.24
C GLN A 97 2.85 -5.70 0.91
N ILE A 98 3.54 -6.63 1.57
CA ILE A 98 3.04 -7.99 1.80
C ILE A 98 2.87 -8.14 3.30
N HIS A 99 1.64 -8.36 3.74
CA HIS A 99 1.29 -8.41 5.15
C HIS A 99 0.64 -9.76 5.50
N GLY A 100 1.13 -10.40 6.54
CA GLY A 100 0.49 -11.61 7.07
C GLY A 100 -0.85 -11.28 7.70
N LEU A 101 -1.84 -12.16 7.52
CA LEU A 101 -3.06 -12.08 8.31
C LEU A 101 -2.70 -12.21 9.80
N ASN A 102 -3.22 -11.32 10.63
CA ASN A 102 -2.96 -11.26 12.08
C ASN A 102 -1.48 -11.10 12.49
N ALA A 103 -0.60 -10.70 11.57
CA ALA A 103 0.76 -10.34 11.92
C ALA A 103 0.84 -8.93 12.52
N PRO A 104 1.72 -8.63 13.48
CA PRO A 104 1.88 -7.28 14.01
C PRO A 104 2.61 -6.35 13.04
N ASN A 105 3.36 -6.89 12.08
CA ASN A 105 4.19 -6.14 11.16
C ASN A 105 4.11 -6.73 9.73
N PRO A 106 4.27 -5.91 8.68
CA PRO A 106 4.38 -6.39 7.32
C PRO A 106 5.66 -7.23 7.14
N PHE A 107 5.59 -8.25 6.29
CA PHE A 107 6.75 -9.05 5.88
C PHE A 107 7.63 -8.29 4.89
N LEU A 108 7.00 -7.51 4.01
CA LEU A 108 7.70 -6.71 3.02
C LEU A 108 7.01 -5.35 2.91
N MET A 109 7.79 -4.28 2.82
CA MET A 109 7.32 -2.93 2.53
C MET A 109 8.13 -2.31 1.40
N VAL A 110 7.44 -1.66 0.45
CA VAL A 110 8.03 -0.69 -0.46
C VAL A 110 7.83 0.69 0.15
N ILE A 111 8.93 1.36 0.43
CA ILE A 111 8.93 2.61 1.18
C ILE A 111 9.56 3.67 0.29
N TRP A 112 8.88 4.80 0.08
CA TRP A 112 9.55 6.02 -0.34
C TRP A 112 9.90 6.85 0.90
N TRP A 113 11.16 7.25 1.03
CA TRP A 113 11.64 8.06 2.14
C TRP A 113 12.65 9.09 1.67
N ASN A 114 12.29 10.37 1.72
CA ASN A 114 13.18 11.51 1.41
C ASN A 114 13.94 11.34 0.08
N GLY A 115 13.21 11.04 -1.00
CA GLY A 115 13.80 10.89 -2.34
C GLY A 115 14.47 9.53 -2.58
N VAL A 116 14.25 8.55 -1.71
CA VAL A 116 14.82 7.21 -1.84
C VAL A 116 13.73 6.16 -1.69
N VAL A 117 13.62 5.24 -2.66
CA VAL A 117 12.82 4.03 -2.49
C VAL A 117 13.67 2.96 -1.81
N ARG A 118 13.08 2.30 -0.82
CA ARG A 118 13.60 1.12 -0.15
C ARG A 118 12.63 -0.04 -0.26
N ILE A 119 13.18 -1.25 -0.39
CA ILE A 119 12.42 -2.48 -0.12
C ILE A 119 12.96 -3.04 1.18
N ASP A 120 12.11 -3.03 2.20
CA ASP A 120 12.43 -3.54 3.53
C ASP A 120 11.66 -4.85 3.75
N ALA A 121 12.35 -5.89 4.21
CA ALA A 121 11.79 -7.23 4.38
C ALA A 121 12.11 -7.83 5.75
N ARG A 122 11.31 -8.80 6.18
CA ARG A 122 11.48 -9.61 7.40
C ARG A 122 11.39 -11.09 7.03
N ASP A 123 12.13 -11.94 7.74
CA ASP A 123 12.09 -13.39 7.52
C ASP A 123 10.88 -14.06 8.20
N ARG A 124 10.44 -13.50 9.34
CA ARG A 124 9.25 -13.95 10.09
C ARG A 124 8.57 -12.77 10.81
N PRO A 125 7.30 -12.89 11.24
CA PRO A 125 6.64 -11.84 12.01
C PRO A 125 7.46 -11.47 13.25
N GLY A 126 7.63 -10.16 13.48
CA GLY A 126 8.38 -9.64 14.63
C GLY A 126 9.91 -9.72 14.52
N SER A 127 10.50 -10.35 13.49
CA SER A 127 11.96 -10.37 13.32
C SER A 127 12.50 -9.01 12.88
N THR A 128 13.81 -8.79 13.02
CA THR A 128 14.51 -7.61 12.49
C THR A 128 14.25 -7.41 11.00
N THR A 129 14.19 -6.15 10.59
CA THR A 129 14.06 -5.74 9.19
C THR A 129 15.41 -5.69 8.50
N ARG A 130 15.49 -6.20 7.26
CA ARG A 130 16.62 -6.01 6.34
C ARG A 130 16.19 -5.17 5.15
N THR A 131 17.07 -4.29 4.66
CA THR A 131 16.84 -3.55 3.41
C THR A 131 17.43 -4.35 2.25
N LEU A 132 16.57 -4.73 1.30
CA LEU A 132 16.93 -5.49 0.10
C LEU A 132 17.32 -4.60 -1.08
N LEU A 133 16.72 -3.42 -1.15
CA LEU A 133 16.95 -2.46 -2.23
C LEU A 133 16.93 -1.05 -1.65
N LYS A 134 17.79 -0.19 -2.18
CA LYS A 134 17.79 1.26 -1.93
C LYS A 134 18.12 1.98 -3.23
N LYS A 135 17.25 2.86 -3.70
CA LYS A 135 17.42 3.58 -4.97
C LYS A 135 16.92 5.02 -4.87
N ALA A 136 17.73 5.98 -5.32
CA ALA A 136 17.32 7.38 -5.40
C ALA A 136 16.20 7.55 -6.45
N ILE A 137 15.05 8.04 -6.01
CA ILE A 137 13.85 8.32 -6.81
C ILE A 137 13.22 9.59 -6.21
N PRO A 138 13.41 10.77 -6.84
CA PRO A 138 12.77 12.01 -6.42
C PRO A 138 11.24 11.94 -6.41
N LEU A 139 10.61 12.92 -5.76
CA LEU A 139 9.15 13.13 -5.86
C LEU A 139 8.72 13.28 -7.33
N GLY A 140 7.48 12.89 -7.61
CA GLY A 140 6.86 12.97 -8.94
C GLY A 140 7.43 11.99 -9.98
N GLN A 141 8.52 11.26 -9.69
CA GLN A 141 9.10 10.33 -10.66
C GLN A 141 8.46 8.94 -10.60
N PRO A 142 7.77 8.48 -11.66
CA PRO A 142 7.18 7.15 -11.68
C PRO A 142 8.23 6.06 -11.86
N LYS A 143 8.10 4.98 -11.08
CA LYS A 143 8.93 3.79 -11.19
C LYS A 143 8.09 2.52 -11.07
N VAL A 144 8.51 1.49 -11.77
CA VAL A 144 7.90 0.15 -11.68
C VAL A 144 8.40 -0.51 -10.39
N ALA A 145 7.47 -1.00 -9.59
CA ALA A 145 7.72 -1.86 -8.44
C ALA A 145 7.11 -3.24 -8.73
N ARG A 146 7.89 -4.29 -8.44
CA ARG A 146 7.44 -5.68 -8.48
C ARG A 146 7.74 -6.31 -7.13
N LEU A 147 6.70 -6.87 -6.51
CA LEU A 147 6.71 -7.56 -5.24
C LEU A 147 6.40 -9.03 -5.45
#